data_AF-A0A379SZN7-F1
#
_entry.id   AF-A0A379SZN7-F1
#
_cell.length_a   1.000
_cell.length_b   1.000
_cell.length_c   1.000
_cell.angle_alpha   90.00
_cell.angle_beta   90.00
_cell.angle_gamma   90.00
#
_symmetry.space_group_name_H-M   'P 1'
#
loop_
_entity.id
_entity.type
_entity.pdbx_description
1 polymer ?
#
loop_
_entity_poly.entity_id
_entity_poly.type
_entity_poly.pdbx_seq_one_letter_code
_entity_poly.pdbx_strand_id
1 'polypeptide(L)'
;MKSALVWPLLTEPVGERLDKLTVIELDRDLAARLQTHPFLGPKLTIYQQDAMTMNFGELSAQLGQPLRVFGNLPYNISTPLMFHLFSYTDAIADMHFMLQKEVVNRLVAGPNSKAYGRLSVMAQYTVR
;
A
#
# COMPACT_ATOMS: atom_id res chain seq x y z
N MET A 1 11.34 3.18 -10.98
CA MET A 1 10.06 3.24 -10.25
C MET A 1 10.18 2.34 -9.04
N LYS A 2 10.02 2.87 -7.82
CA LYS A 2 10.16 2.10 -6.58
C LYS A 2 8.80 2.09 -5.89
N SER A 3 8.30 0.90 -5.56
CA SER A 3 6.93 0.70 -5.11
C SER A 3 6.91 0.09 -3.70
N ALA A 4 5.86 0.33 -2.91
CA ALA A 4 5.74 -0.14 -1.53
C ALA A 4 4.47 -0.99 -1.30
N LEU A 5 4.66 -2.13 -0.60
CA LEU A 5 3.71 -3.17 -0.16
C LEU A 5 3.19 -4.14 -1.23
N VAL A 6 3.36 -5.46 -1.02
CA VAL A 6 2.45 -6.50 -1.55
C VAL A 6 2.53 -7.85 -0.84
N TRP A 7 1.34 -8.47 -0.73
CA TRP A 7 1.05 -9.90 -0.67
C TRP A 7 1.75 -10.72 -1.78
N PRO A 8 2.19 -11.97 -1.53
CA PRO A 8 3.03 -12.76 -2.44
C PRO A 8 2.51 -12.91 -3.90
N LEU A 9 1.20 -12.87 -4.14
CA LEU A 9 0.60 -13.10 -5.47
C LEU A 9 0.79 -11.96 -6.49
N LEU A 10 0.98 -10.70 -6.08
CA LEU A 10 1.26 -9.62 -7.03
C LEU A 10 2.74 -9.24 -7.06
N THR A 11 3.54 -9.74 -6.11
CA THR A 11 4.98 -9.48 -6.04
C THR A 11 5.73 -10.05 -7.24
N GLU A 12 5.34 -11.23 -7.72
CA GLU A 12 5.95 -11.90 -8.89
C GLU A 12 5.78 -11.10 -10.21
N PRO A 13 4.57 -10.86 -10.72
CA PRO A 13 4.39 -10.18 -12.01
C PRO A 13 4.85 -8.71 -12.00
N VAL A 14 4.82 -8.05 -10.84
CA VAL A 14 5.32 -6.68 -10.71
C VAL A 14 6.85 -6.66 -10.57
N GLY A 15 7.43 -7.60 -9.83
CA GLY A 15 8.88 -7.73 -9.66
C GLY A 15 9.61 -8.13 -10.96
N GLU A 16 8.94 -8.76 -11.92
CA GLU A 16 9.50 -8.97 -13.26
C GLU A 16 9.75 -7.65 -14.02
N ARG A 17 8.88 -6.65 -13.80
CA ARG A 17 8.90 -5.37 -14.52
C ARG A 17 9.65 -4.26 -13.78
N LEU A 18 10.09 -4.52 -12.55
CA LEU A 18 10.78 -3.57 -11.69
C LEU A 18 12.19 -4.05 -11.35
N ASP A 19 13.11 -3.09 -11.20
CA ASP A 19 14.47 -3.37 -10.74
C ASP A 19 14.58 -3.47 -9.22
N LYS A 20 13.70 -2.74 -8.51
CA LYS A 20 13.65 -2.69 -7.04
C LYS A 20 12.22 -2.57 -6.54
N LEU A 21 11.90 -3.32 -5.50
CA LEU A 21 10.59 -3.30 -4.86
C LEU A 21 10.74 -3.29 -3.33
N THR A 22 9.98 -2.44 -2.66
CA THR A 22 9.93 -2.40 -1.19
C THR A 22 8.69 -3.14 -0.71
N VAL A 23 8.86 -4.10 0.19
CA VAL A 23 7.79 -4.88 0.78
C VAL A 23 7.73 -4.56 2.27
N ILE A 24 6.53 -4.32 2.80
CA ILE A 24 6.29 -4.21 4.24
C ILE A 24 5.43 -5.41 4.60
N GLU A 25 5.97 -6.28 5.45
CA GLU A 25 5.34 -7.55 5.82
C GLU A 25 5.50 -7.78 7.32
N LEU A 26 4.41 -8.09 8.02
CA LEU A 26 4.46 -8.34 9.46
C LEU A 26 4.83 -9.80 9.76
N ASP A 27 4.42 -10.73 8.89
CA ASP A 27 4.69 -12.15 9.02
C ASP A 27 6.16 -12.46 8.66
N ARG A 28 6.92 -12.91 9.65
CA ARG A 28 8.35 -13.21 9.52
C ARG A 28 8.63 -14.41 8.63
N ASP A 29 7.76 -15.42 8.66
CA ASP A 29 7.92 -16.64 7.86
C ASP A 29 7.67 -16.32 6.38
N LEU A 30 6.65 -15.51 6.10
CA LEU A 30 6.39 -15.01 4.75
C LEU A 30 7.52 -14.09 4.25
N ALA A 31 8.00 -13.18 5.09
CA ALA A 31 9.13 -12.31 4.76
C ALA A 31 10.39 -13.12 4.42
N ALA A 32 10.71 -14.16 5.20
CA ALA A 32 11.84 -15.05 4.92
C ALA A 32 11.68 -15.81 3.60
N ARG A 33 10.45 -16.27 3.30
CA ARG A 33 10.13 -16.91 2.02
C ARG A 33 10.28 -15.96 0.83
N LEU A 34 9.88 -14.70 0.97
CA LEU A 34 10.07 -13.69 -0.07
C LEU A 34 11.55 -13.35 -0.29
N GLN A 35 12.33 -13.27 0.79
CA GLN A 35 13.77 -12.99 0.72
C GLN A 35 14.55 -14.10 0.00
N THR A 36 14.12 -15.36 0.15
CA THR A 36 14.76 -16.54 -0.46
C THR A 36 14.27 -16.82 -1.88
N HIS A 37 13.30 -16.05 -2.39
CA HIS A 37 12.79 -16.24 -3.73
C HIS A 37 13.87 -15.93 -4.79
N PRO A 38 14.20 -16.85 -5.71
CA PRO A 38 15.39 -16.75 -6.56
C PRO A 38 15.39 -15.52 -7.49
N PHE A 39 14.21 -15.10 -7.96
CA PHE A 39 14.07 -13.95 -8.86
C PHE A 39 13.72 -12.64 -8.15
N LEU A 40 13.05 -12.72 -7.01
CA LEU A 40 12.52 -11.54 -6.31
C LEU A 40 13.46 -11.09 -5.22
N GLY A 41 14.00 -12.03 -4.42
CA GLY A 41 14.87 -11.76 -3.28
C GLY A 41 15.95 -10.70 -3.54
N PRO A 42 16.72 -10.77 -4.66
CA PRO A 42 17.73 -9.76 -4.98
C PRO A 42 17.18 -8.34 -5.24
N LYS A 43 15.90 -8.23 -5.62
CA LYS A 43 15.20 -6.97 -5.93
C LYS A 43 14.40 -6.43 -4.75
N LEU A 44 14.13 -7.26 -3.73
CA LEU A 44 13.28 -6.89 -2.60
C LEU A 44 14.06 -6.18 -1.50
N THR A 45 13.50 -5.08 -1.01
CA THR A 45 13.82 -4.51 0.30
C THR A 45 12.64 -4.80 1.23
N ILE A 46 12.82 -5.68 2.21
CA ILE A 46 11.73 -6.14 3.09
C ILE A 46 11.82 -5.43 4.44
N TYR A 47 10.80 -4.68 4.79
CA TYR A 47 10.57 -4.10 6.12
C TYR A 47 9.65 -5.02 6.91
N GLN A 48 10.18 -5.68 7.94
CA GLN A 48 9.43 -6.57 8.81
C GLN A 48 8.73 -5.80 9.93
N GLN A 49 7.67 -5.07 9.60
CA GLN A 49 6.94 -4.22 10.57
C GLN A 49 5.48 -4.00 10.18
N ASP A 50 4.72 -3.43 11.10
CA ASP A 50 3.35 -3.01 10.84
C ASP A 50 3.30 -1.82 9.86
N ALA A 51 2.52 -1.97 8.79
CA ALA A 51 2.30 -0.90 7.81
C ALA A 51 1.63 0.33 8.43
N MET A 52 0.86 0.17 9.51
CA MET A 52 0.24 1.28 10.24
C MET A 52 1.25 2.16 10.98
N THR A 53 2.42 1.62 11.32
CA THR A 53 3.47 2.38 12.02
C THR A 53 4.58 2.84 11.07
N MET A 54 4.51 2.45 9.79
CA MET A 54 5.49 2.83 8.79
C MET A 54 5.44 4.34 8.51
N ASN A 55 6.62 4.98 8.51
CA ASN A 55 6.76 6.36 8.06
C ASN A 55 6.99 6.41 6.54
N PHE A 56 5.91 6.63 5.79
CA PHE A 56 5.96 6.71 4.32
C PHE A 56 6.69 7.97 3.83
N GLY A 57 6.67 9.06 4.60
CA GLY A 57 7.41 10.29 4.28
C GLY A 57 8.92 10.07 4.31
N GLU A 58 9.42 9.41 5.36
CA GLU A 58 10.84 9.06 5.48
C GLU A 58 11.28 8.08 4.38
N LEU A 59 10.45 7.07 4.08
CA LEU A 59 10.73 6.14 2.99
C LEU A 59 10.80 6.87 1.64
N SER A 60 9.85 7.76 1.35
CA SER A 60 9.86 8.58 0.14
C SER A 60 11.13 9.42 0.01
N ALA A 61 11.53 10.08 1.11
CA ALA A 61 12.75 10.88 1.17
C ALA A 61 14.01 10.04 0.93
N GLN A 62 14.11 8.86 1.56
CA GLN A 62 15.21 7.91 1.34
C GLN A 62 15.27 7.44 -0.12
N LEU A 63 14.12 7.24 -0.75
CA LEU A 63 14.04 6.79 -2.14
C LEU A 63 14.20 7.92 -3.17
N GLY A 64 14.14 9.17 -2.71
CA GLY A 64 14.27 10.39 -3.50
C GLY A 64 13.10 10.65 -4.46
N GLN A 65 11.94 10.02 -4.24
CA GLN A 65 10.78 10.13 -5.14
C GLN A 65 9.48 9.74 -4.42
N PRO A 66 8.32 10.27 -4.85
CA PRO A 66 7.03 9.82 -4.36
C PRO A 66 6.79 8.32 -4.57
N LEU A 67 6.12 7.71 -3.60
CA LEU A 67 5.87 6.28 -3.53
C LEU A 67 4.66 5.88 -4.37
N ARG A 68 4.79 4.77 -5.09
CA ARG A 68 3.63 4.06 -5.66
C ARG A 68 3.27 2.93 -4.72
N VAL A 69 2.14 3.05 -4.04
CA VAL A 69 1.73 2.10 -2.99
C VAL A 69 0.68 1.17 -3.58
N PHE A 70 0.82 -0.13 -3.34
CA PHE A 70 -0.13 -1.11 -3.83
C PHE A 70 -0.28 -2.25 -2.83
N GLY A 71 -1.19 -3.19 -3.07
CA GLY A 71 -1.30 -4.41 -2.26
C GLY A 71 -2.73 -4.80 -1.89
N ASN A 72 -2.84 -5.94 -1.22
CA ASN A 72 -4.10 -6.44 -0.70
C ASN A 72 -4.18 -6.09 0.79
N LEU A 73 -5.11 -5.21 1.17
CA LEU A 73 -5.20 -4.77 2.56
C LEU A 73 -6.09 -5.73 3.36
N PRO A 74 -5.65 -6.19 4.56
CA PRO A 74 -6.52 -6.95 5.44
C PRO A 74 -7.74 -6.11 5.82
N TYR A 75 -8.92 -6.72 5.81
CA TYR A 75 -10.19 -6.00 5.94
C TYR A 75 -10.30 -5.21 7.25
N ASN A 76 -9.74 -5.75 8.33
CA ASN A 76 -9.74 -5.14 9.66
C ASN A 76 -8.92 -3.86 9.77
N ILE A 77 -7.86 -3.71 8.96
CA ILE A 77 -6.97 -2.53 9.00
C ILE A 77 -7.08 -1.62 7.77
N SER A 78 -7.85 -2.02 6.77
CA SER A 78 -7.98 -1.29 5.50
C SER A 78 -8.31 0.20 5.68
N THR A 79 -9.36 0.52 6.45
CA THR A 79 -9.79 1.90 6.69
C THR A 79 -8.76 2.73 7.46
N PRO A 80 -8.26 2.31 8.65
CA PRO A 80 -7.25 3.09 9.37
C PRO A 80 -5.94 3.23 8.58
N LEU A 81 -5.53 2.21 7.83
CA LEU A 81 -4.34 2.28 6.98
C LEU A 81 -4.51 3.28 5.84
N MET A 82 -5.70 3.38 5.24
CA MET A 82 -5.97 4.43 4.25
C MET A 82 -5.88 5.82 4.84
N PHE A 83 -6.45 6.05 6.03
CA PHE A 83 -6.28 7.34 6.73
C PHE A 83 -4.83 7.66 7.03
N HIS A 84 -4.05 6.65 7.43
CA HIS A 84 -2.61 6.80 7.63
C HIS A 84 -1.91 7.22 6.34
N LEU A 85 -2.16 6.54 5.22
CA LEU A 85 -1.60 6.88 3.91
C LEU A 85 -2.03 8.27 3.42
N PHE A 86 -3.27 8.67 3.66
CA PHE A 86 -3.78 10.01 3.33
C PHE A 86 -3.04 11.14 4.07
N SER A 87 -2.39 10.85 5.20
CA SER A 87 -1.53 11.85 5.87
C SER A 87 -0.18 12.07 5.18
N TYR A 88 0.16 11.25 4.18
CA TYR A 88 1.43 11.29 3.43
C TYR A 88 1.24 11.57 1.93
N THR A 89 0.24 12.37 1.55
CA THR A 89 -0.09 12.65 0.14
C THR A 89 1.07 13.16 -0.69
N ASP A 90 1.88 14.06 -0.14
CA ASP A 90 3.04 14.61 -0.87
C ASP A 90 4.13 13.56 -1.11
N ALA A 91 4.15 12.51 -0.28
CA ALA A 91 5.08 11.42 -0.38
C ALA A 91 4.56 10.25 -1.23
N ILE A 92 3.30 10.28 -1.70
CA ILE A 92 2.65 9.17 -2.41
C ILE A 92 2.13 9.66 -3.77
N ALA A 93 2.61 9.04 -4.86
CA ALA A 93 2.14 9.33 -6.21
C ALA A 93 0.77 8.70 -6.50
N ASP A 94 0.59 7.42 -6.17
CA ASP A 94 -0.66 6.70 -6.36
C ASP A 94 -0.79 5.51 -5.42
N MET A 95 -2.04 5.04 -5.28
CA MET A 95 -2.45 3.97 -4.38
C MET A 95 -3.35 2.97 -5.12
N HIS A 96 -2.92 1.71 -5.20
CA HIS A 96 -3.65 0.63 -5.87
C HIS A 96 -3.91 -0.52 -4.91
N PHE A 97 -5.07 -0.51 -4.27
CA PHE A 97 -5.44 -1.52 -3.27
C PHE A 97 -6.54 -2.44 -3.75
N MET A 98 -6.38 -3.74 -3.47
CA MET A 98 -7.49 -4.67 -3.50
C MET A 98 -8.25 -4.59 -2.18
N LEU A 99 -9.54 -4.30 -2.24
CA LEU A 99 -10.43 -4.10 -1.11
C LEU A 99 -11.75 -4.84 -1.33
N GLN A 100 -12.46 -5.11 -0.24
CA GLN A 100 -13.82 -5.62 -0.31
C GLN A 100 -14.73 -4.60 -1.00
N LYS A 101 -15.63 -5.10 -1.85
CA LYS A 101 -16.56 -4.29 -2.65
C LYS A 101 -17.31 -3.24 -1.80
N GLU A 102 -17.71 -3.57 -0.58
CA GLU A 102 -18.40 -2.63 0.32
C GLU A 102 -17.50 -1.45 0.72
N VAL A 103 -16.22 -1.69 1.00
CA VAL A 103 -15.26 -0.64 1.36
C VAL A 103 -15.02 0.28 0.16
N VAL A 104 -14.88 -0.29 -1.04
CA VAL A 104 -14.78 0.48 -2.29
C VAL A 104 -16.04 1.33 -2.51
N ASN A 105 -17.23 0.76 -2.31
CA ASN A 105 -18.49 1.49 -2.44
C ASN A 105 -18.57 2.69 -1.48
N ARG A 106 -18.02 2.58 -0.27
CA ARG A 106 -17.94 3.70 0.69
C ARG A 106 -16.93 4.76 0.26
N LEU A 107 -15.82 4.38 -0.37
CA LEU A 107 -14.82 5.34 -0.86
C LEU A 107 -15.36 6.22 -1.98
N VAL A 108 -16.06 5.61 -2.94
CA VAL A 108 -16.60 6.32 -4.10
C VAL A 108 -18.01 6.86 -3.88
N ALA A 109 -18.58 6.66 -2.68
CA ALA A 109 -19.92 7.11 -2.35
C ALA A 109 -20.03 8.63 -2.51
N GLY A 110 -21.01 9.08 -3.30
CA GLY A 110 -21.37 10.49 -3.40
C GLY A 110 -22.29 10.94 -2.26
N PRO A 111 -22.46 12.27 -2.08
CA PRO A 111 -23.44 12.83 -1.15
C PRO A 111 -24.83 12.22 -1.36
N ASN A 112 -25.61 12.11 -0.29
CA ASN A 112 -26.97 11.53 -0.28
C ASN A 112 -27.05 10.01 -0.52
N SER A 113 -25.93 9.27 -0.41
CA SER A 113 -25.95 7.79 -0.38
C SER A 113 -25.80 7.24 1.04
N LYS A 114 -26.38 6.06 1.31
CA LYS A 114 -26.24 5.36 2.61
C LYS A 114 -24.78 5.01 2.94
N ALA A 115 -23.92 4.94 1.94
CA ALA A 115 -22.50 4.63 2.07
C ALA A 115 -21.61 5.89 2.22
N TYR A 116 -22.20 7.09 2.12
CA TYR A 116 -21.48 8.35 2.27
C TYR A 116 -21.09 8.60 3.72
N GLY A 117 -19.81 8.85 3.96
CA GLY A 117 -19.32 9.15 5.30
C GLY A 117 -17.92 9.75 5.31
N ARG A 118 -17.28 9.73 6.47
CA ARG A 118 -15.93 10.30 6.68
C ARG A 118 -14.90 9.78 5.67
N LEU A 119 -14.96 8.48 5.36
CA LEU A 119 -14.05 7.84 4.41
C LEU A 119 -14.25 8.36 2.98
N SER A 120 -15.50 8.59 2.55
CA SER A 120 -15.84 9.13 1.23
C SER A 120 -15.31 10.55 1.07
N VAL A 121 -15.58 11.41 2.06
CA VAL A 121 -15.14 12.81 2.08
C VAL A 121 -13.61 12.89 2.02
N MET A 122 -12.94 12.12 2.87
CA MET A 122 -11.49 12.19 2.98
C MET A 122 -10.80 11.61 1.76
N ALA A 123 -11.29 10.50 1.21
CA ALA A 123 -10.74 9.95 -0.02
C ALA A 123 -10.90 10.91 -1.21
N GLN A 124 -12.10 11.48 -1.42
CA GLN A 124 -12.37 12.40 -2.53
C GLN A 124 -11.70 13.76 -2.39
N TYR A 125 -11.43 14.20 -1.16
CA TYR A 125 -10.65 15.42 -0.91
C TYR A 125 -9.15 15.20 -1.21
N THR A 126 -8.64 14.02 -0.88
CA THR A 126 -7.21 13.73 -0.81
C THR A 126 -6.67 13.14 -2.11
N VAL A 127 -7.48 12.33 -2.81
CA VAL A 127 -7.12 11.64 -4.04
C VAL A 127 -7.89 12.29 -5.19
N ARG A 128 -7.17 12.78 -6.21
CA ARG A 128 -7.74 13.37 -7.43
C ARG A 128 -7.55 12.44 -8.61
#